data_AF-A0A7C8IPG1-F1
#
_entry.id   AF-A0A7C8IPG1-F1
#
_cell.length_a   1.000
_cell.length_b   1.000
_cell.length_c   1.000
_cell.angle_alpha   90.00
_cell.angle_beta   90.00
_cell.angle_gamma   90.00
#
_symmetry.space_group_name_H-M   'P 1'
#
loop_
_entity.id
_entity.type
_entity.pdbx_description
1 polymer ?
#
loop_
_entity_poly.entity_id
_entity_poly.type
_entity_poly.pdbx_seq_one_letter_code
_entity_poly.pdbx_strand_id
1 'polypeptide(L)'
;MIQNNELYRVNFTSSLTTLIGNDVGTSIDAIGYNTLDNYLYASDLVFDTAFLIKIGGTGAFTPVAELPLGPDGQNWNNGDFDENGHYWASYDGEAWIEVDVVPDSVTYGRVISSGIADPLDNKPMDWAYVPGGSSDYLWALGSSASYDRTQLMFFDRVTHTWSLATDFGNVAGRNTWSAIYAGPNQSIIASEDVSGEVWSFPLPNTDGEATPLSKGPAAGNNHGARCLHAI
;
A
#
# COMPACT_ATOMS: atom_id res chain seq x y z
N MET A 1 4.32 5.78 -7.70
CA MET A 1 3.65 6.61 -6.68
C MET A 1 2.61 7.43 -7.41
N ILE A 2 1.40 7.52 -6.86
CA ILE A 2 0.39 8.47 -7.33
C ILE A 2 0.16 9.50 -6.23
N GLN A 3 0.06 10.75 -6.64
CA GLN A 3 -0.33 11.86 -5.79
C GLN A 3 -1.51 12.56 -6.45
N ASN A 4 -2.65 12.58 -5.77
CA ASN A 4 -3.95 12.96 -6.34
C ASN A 4 -4.32 12.05 -7.54
N ASN A 5 -3.98 12.47 -8.78
CA ASN A 5 -4.24 11.74 -10.02
C ASN A 5 -3.01 11.70 -10.94
N GLU A 6 -1.85 12.10 -10.41
CA GLU A 6 -0.61 12.18 -11.16
C GLU A 6 0.27 10.98 -10.82
N LEU A 7 0.64 10.20 -11.83
CA LEU A 7 1.56 9.09 -11.71
C LEU A 7 3.00 9.57 -11.84
N TYR A 8 3.77 9.32 -10.79
CA TYR A 8 5.19 9.63 -10.71
C TYR A 8 6.03 8.36 -10.64
N ARG A 9 7.14 8.38 -11.39
CA ARG A 9 8.27 7.47 -11.19
C ARG A 9 9.32 8.17 -10.33
N VAL A 10 9.68 7.54 -9.21
CA VAL A 10 10.66 8.06 -8.25
C VAL A 10 11.88 7.15 -8.26
N ASN A 11 13.06 7.76 -8.41
CA ASN A 11 14.34 7.06 -8.25
C ASN A 11 14.94 7.42 -6.88
N PHE A 12 14.99 6.44 -5.97
CA PHE A 12 15.52 6.66 -4.63
C PHE A 12 17.04 6.90 -4.57
N THR A 13 17.80 6.48 -5.59
CA THR A 13 19.26 6.68 -5.63
C THR A 13 19.64 8.07 -6.10
N SER A 14 18.93 8.60 -7.11
CA SER A 14 19.21 9.92 -7.68
C SER A 14 18.30 11.03 -7.18
N SER A 15 17.29 10.69 -6.38
CA SER A 15 16.20 11.58 -5.96
C SER A 15 15.44 12.22 -7.14
N LEU A 16 15.50 11.62 -8.33
CA LEU A 16 14.80 12.10 -9.51
C LEU A 16 13.34 11.65 -9.47
N THR A 17 12.43 12.61 -9.60
CA THR A 17 11.00 12.37 -9.80
C THR A 17 10.63 12.74 -11.23
N THR A 18 9.94 11.84 -11.93
CA THR A 18 9.46 12.05 -13.30
C THR A 18 7.96 11.86 -13.35
N LEU A 19 7.23 12.87 -13.84
CA LEU A 19 5.80 12.75 -14.14
C LEU A 19 5.62 11.83 -15.36
N ILE A 20 4.79 10.80 -15.21
CA ILE A 20 4.50 9.79 -16.23
C ILE A 20 3.12 10.05 -16.85
N GLY A 21 2.13 10.37 -16.03
CA GLY A 21 0.79 10.74 -16.46
C GLY A 21 0.13 11.65 -15.43
N ASN A 22 -0.79 12.50 -15.85
CA ASN A 22 -1.36 13.58 -15.02
C ASN A 22 -2.90 13.53 -14.93
N ASP A 23 -3.50 12.40 -15.26
CA ASP A 23 -4.95 12.16 -15.27
C ASP A 23 -5.24 10.66 -15.14
N VAL A 24 -4.70 10.05 -14.09
CA VAL A 24 -4.92 8.63 -13.78
C VAL A 24 -6.11 8.52 -12.83
N GLY A 25 -7.21 7.96 -13.33
CA GLY A 25 -8.46 7.75 -12.59
C GLY A 25 -9.09 9.03 -12.03
N THR A 26 -10.05 8.87 -11.12
CA THR A 26 -10.78 9.97 -10.48
C THR A 26 -10.38 10.15 -9.01
N SER A 27 -10.44 9.08 -8.23
CA SER A 27 -10.09 9.09 -6.81
C SER A 27 -9.26 7.85 -6.51
N ILE A 28 -7.98 7.93 -6.88
CA ILE A 28 -7.07 6.79 -6.89
C ILE A 28 -6.40 6.55 -5.55
N ASP A 29 -6.43 5.29 -5.12
CA ASP A 29 -5.87 4.84 -3.86
C ASP A 29 -5.47 3.35 -3.93
N ALA A 30 -4.93 2.78 -2.85
CA ALA A 30 -4.61 1.36 -2.68
C ALA A 30 -3.79 0.78 -3.84
N ILE A 31 -2.58 1.30 -4.08
CA ILE A 31 -1.85 0.99 -5.31
C ILE A 31 -0.91 -0.19 -5.10
N GLY A 32 -1.08 -1.25 -5.89
CA GLY A 32 -0.17 -2.40 -5.94
C GLY A 32 0.52 -2.56 -7.29
N TYR A 33 1.67 -3.22 -7.31
CA TYR A 33 2.33 -3.66 -8.56
C TYR A 33 2.24 -5.17 -8.73
N ASN A 34 1.60 -5.63 -9.81
CA ASN A 34 1.52 -7.04 -10.11
C ASN A 34 2.77 -7.48 -10.90
N THR A 35 3.58 -8.33 -10.28
CA THR A 35 4.81 -8.84 -10.90
C THR A 35 4.53 -9.86 -12.02
N LEU A 36 3.34 -10.46 -12.06
CA LEU A 36 2.99 -11.48 -13.06
C LEU A 36 2.71 -10.89 -14.44
N ASP A 37 2.25 -9.63 -14.51
CA ASP A 37 1.94 -8.97 -15.78
C ASP A 37 2.61 -7.61 -15.98
N ASN A 38 3.33 -7.11 -14.97
CA ASN A 38 4.06 -5.85 -14.97
C ASN A 38 3.18 -4.59 -15.05
N TYR A 39 1.97 -4.63 -14.49
CA TYR A 39 1.11 -3.46 -14.38
C TYR A 39 0.93 -2.99 -12.94
N LEU A 40 0.63 -1.71 -12.79
CA LEU A 40 0.09 -1.17 -11.54
C LEU A 40 -1.42 -1.42 -11.51
N TYR A 41 -1.95 -1.64 -10.32
CA TYR A 41 -3.38 -1.67 -10.07
C TYR A 41 -3.71 -0.75 -8.90
N ALA A 42 -4.91 -0.19 -8.92
CA ALA A 42 -5.36 0.73 -7.89
C ALA A 42 -6.87 0.70 -7.74
N SER A 43 -7.37 1.06 -6.57
CA SER A 43 -8.79 1.37 -6.39
C SER A 43 -9.10 2.75 -7.00
N ASP A 44 -10.23 2.89 -7.69
CA ASP A 44 -10.72 4.16 -8.24
C ASP A 44 -12.18 4.34 -7.84
N LEU A 45 -12.46 5.31 -6.96
CA LEU A 45 -13.83 5.66 -6.62
C LEU A 45 -14.38 6.71 -7.59
N VAL A 46 -15.42 6.32 -8.33
CA VAL A 46 -16.11 7.18 -9.29
C VAL A 46 -17.56 7.34 -8.81
N PHE A 47 -17.87 8.49 -8.21
CA PHE A 47 -19.13 8.74 -7.50
C PHE A 47 -19.34 7.72 -6.36
N ASP A 48 -20.28 6.79 -6.53
CA ASP A 48 -20.66 5.78 -5.53
C ASP A 48 -20.26 4.37 -5.97
N THR A 49 -19.26 4.24 -6.85
CA THR A 49 -18.80 2.95 -7.36
C THR A 49 -17.28 2.88 -7.34
N ALA A 50 -16.73 1.90 -6.64
CA ALA A 50 -15.30 1.62 -6.62
C ALA A 50 -14.95 0.63 -7.74
N PHE A 51 -13.87 0.90 -8.46
CA PHE A 51 -13.31 0.01 -9.46
C PHE A 51 -11.89 -0.39 -9.07
N LEU A 52 -11.50 -1.61 -9.41
CA LEU A 52 -10.09 -1.94 -9.57
C LEU A 52 -9.70 -1.53 -10.99
N ILE A 53 -8.73 -0.63 -11.13
CA ILE A 53 -8.20 -0.23 -12.42
C ILE A 53 -6.79 -0.81 -12.63
N LYS A 54 -6.46 -1.15 -13.86
CA LYS A 54 -5.12 -1.54 -14.32
C LYS A 54 -4.47 -0.35 -14.99
N ILE A 55 -3.26 0.02 -14.59
CA ILE A 55 -2.53 1.21 -15.03
C ILE A 55 -1.22 0.78 -15.69
N GLY A 56 -1.05 1.17 -16.96
CA GLY A 56 0.17 0.92 -17.72
C GLY A 56 1.28 1.91 -17.44
N GLY A 57 2.49 1.61 -17.94
CA GLY A 57 3.69 2.45 -17.73
C GLY A 57 3.64 3.86 -18.34
N THR A 58 2.58 4.20 -19.10
CA THR A 58 2.31 5.56 -19.61
C THR A 58 1.25 6.31 -18.80
N GLY A 59 0.71 5.70 -17.75
CA GLY A 59 -0.44 6.23 -16.99
C GLY A 59 -1.81 5.93 -17.63
N ALA A 60 -1.86 5.36 -18.83
CA ALA A 60 -3.13 4.89 -19.41
C ALA A 60 -3.71 3.75 -18.55
N PHE A 61 -5.02 3.77 -18.32
CA PHE A 61 -5.67 2.81 -17.45
C PHE A 61 -6.97 2.24 -18.01
N THR A 62 -7.37 1.09 -17.49
CA THR A 62 -8.64 0.41 -17.84
C THR A 62 -9.26 -0.20 -16.58
N PRO A 63 -10.59 -0.11 -16.39
CA PRO A 63 -11.28 -0.87 -15.36
C PRO A 63 -11.10 -2.38 -15.55
N VAL A 64 -10.91 -3.09 -14.44
CA VAL A 64 -10.72 -4.55 -14.37
C VAL A 64 -11.91 -5.20 -13.70
N ALA A 65 -12.34 -4.64 -12.57
CA ALA A 65 -13.41 -5.14 -11.74
C ALA A 65 -14.16 -3.98 -11.08
N GLU A 66 -15.45 -4.19 -10.80
CA GLU A 66 -16.16 -3.41 -9.79
C GLU A 66 -15.83 -4.01 -8.42
N LEU A 67 -15.48 -3.15 -7.46
CA LEU A 67 -15.18 -3.53 -6.08
C LEU A 67 -16.38 -3.19 -5.20
N PRO A 68 -16.63 -3.98 -4.14
CA PRO A 68 -17.50 -3.52 -3.07
C PRO A 68 -16.92 -2.23 -2.48
N LEU A 69 -17.78 -1.32 -2.05
CA LEU A 69 -17.35 -0.15 -1.30
C LEU A 69 -16.83 -0.58 0.08
N GLY A 70 -15.86 0.17 0.59
CA GLY A 70 -15.45 0.08 1.98
C GLY A 70 -16.57 0.58 2.93
N PRO A 71 -16.33 0.50 4.24
CA PRO A 71 -17.21 1.09 5.25
C PRO A 71 -17.62 2.53 4.90
N ASP A 72 -18.87 2.87 5.19
CA ASP A 72 -19.46 4.19 4.90
C ASP A 72 -19.39 4.65 3.43
N GLY A 73 -19.28 3.71 2.49
CA GLY A 73 -19.24 4.00 1.07
C GLY A 73 -17.88 4.52 0.57
N GLN A 74 -16.83 4.31 1.36
CA GLN A 74 -15.49 4.84 1.08
C GLN A 74 -14.72 3.98 0.08
N ASN A 75 -13.70 4.60 -0.54
CA ASN A 75 -12.73 3.87 -1.34
C ASN A 75 -11.78 3.06 -0.44
N TRP A 76 -11.12 2.06 -1.00
CA TRP A 76 -10.05 1.31 -0.33
C TRP A 76 -8.77 2.15 -0.29
N ASN A 77 -8.07 2.19 0.85
CA ASN A 77 -6.88 3.05 1.05
C ASN A 77 -5.55 2.31 1.29
N ASN A 78 -5.60 1.00 1.51
CA ASN A 78 -4.41 0.15 1.58
C ASN A 78 -4.50 -0.83 0.41
N GLY A 79 -3.41 -1.05 -0.34
CA GLY A 79 -3.44 -1.99 -1.45
C GLY A 79 -2.07 -2.51 -1.85
N ASP A 80 -1.92 -3.83 -2.01
CA ASP A 80 -0.72 -4.42 -2.61
C ASP A 80 -1.01 -5.82 -3.16
N PHE A 81 -0.06 -6.37 -3.90
CA PHE A 81 -0.11 -7.74 -4.40
C PHE A 81 0.67 -8.70 -3.52
N ASP A 82 0.16 -9.92 -3.42
CA ASP A 82 0.98 -11.03 -2.97
C ASP A 82 1.79 -11.69 -4.10
N GLU A 83 2.60 -12.67 -3.72
CA GLU A 83 3.44 -13.42 -4.66
C GLU A 83 2.66 -14.27 -5.68
N ASN A 84 1.37 -14.51 -5.46
CA ASN A 84 0.53 -15.31 -6.34
C ASN A 84 -0.26 -14.46 -7.33
N GLY A 85 -0.14 -13.13 -7.26
CA GLY A 85 -0.87 -12.20 -8.13
C GLY A 85 -2.28 -11.89 -7.66
N HIS A 86 -2.60 -12.15 -6.39
CA HIS A 86 -3.84 -11.68 -5.79
C HIS A 86 -3.63 -10.27 -5.27
N TYR A 87 -4.58 -9.39 -5.61
CA TYR A 87 -4.61 -8.02 -5.12
C TYR A 87 -5.38 -7.98 -3.81
N TRP A 88 -4.75 -7.47 -2.77
CA TRP A 88 -5.34 -7.28 -1.46
C TRP A 88 -5.59 -5.80 -1.24
N ALA A 89 -6.76 -5.45 -0.72
CA ALA A 89 -7.04 -4.08 -0.31
C ALA A 89 -7.72 -4.02 1.06
N SER A 90 -7.51 -2.91 1.77
CA SER A 90 -8.16 -2.64 3.05
C SER A 90 -8.56 -1.19 3.20
N TYR A 91 -9.57 -0.95 4.04
CA TYR A 91 -9.98 0.36 4.51
C TYR A 91 -9.61 0.52 5.98
N ASP A 92 -8.65 1.40 6.27
CA ASP A 92 -8.15 1.72 7.62
C ASP A 92 -7.68 0.48 8.43
N GLY A 93 -7.36 -0.61 7.74
CA GLY A 93 -7.03 -1.91 8.34
C GLY A 93 -8.23 -2.73 8.81
N GLU A 94 -9.44 -2.17 8.84
CA GLU A 94 -10.62 -2.86 9.37
C GLU A 94 -11.24 -3.79 8.31
N ALA A 95 -11.79 -3.22 7.24
CA ALA A 95 -12.36 -4.02 6.16
C ALA A 95 -11.26 -4.47 5.20
N TRP A 96 -11.38 -5.65 4.62
CA TRP A 96 -10.44 -6.13 3.61
C TRP A 96 -11.13 -6.94 2.50
N ILE A 97 -10.48 -6.94 1.34
CA ILE A 97 -10.86 -7.74 0.17
C ILE A 97 -9.62 -8.38 -0.46
N GLU A 98 -9.85 -9.53 -1.09
CA GLU A 98 -8.91 -10.25 -1.94
C GLU A 98 -9.52 -10.38 -3.33
N VAL A 99 -8.79 -9.92 -4.34
CA VAL A 99 -9.22 -9.95 -5.75
C VAL A 99 -8.23 -10.82 -6.52
N ASP A 100 -8.77 -11.78 -7.27
CA ASP A 100 -7.97 -12.58 -8.19
C ASP A 100 -7.58 -11.74 -9.41
N VAL A 101 -6.29 -11.51 -9.59
CA VAL A 101 -5.72 -10.80 -10.76
C VAL A 101 -4.60 -11.64 -11.38
N VAL A 102 -4.64 -12.96 -11.18
CA VAL A 102 -3.68 -13.88 -11.81
C VAL A 102 -3.98 -13.95 -13.31
N PRO A 103 -3.00 -13.66 -14.19
CA PRO A 103 -3.20 -13.77 -15.63
C PRO A 103 -3.78 -15.13 -16.04
N ASP A 104 -4.76 -15.11 -16.93
CA ASP A 104 -5.49 -16.29 -17.43
C ASP A 104 -6.31 -17.07 -16.38
N SER A 105 -6.46 -16.57 -15.15
CA SER A 105 -7.35 -17.19 -14.17
C SER A 105 -8.81 -17.15 -14.59
N VAL A 106 -9.54 -18.22 -14.30
CA VAL A 106 -10.99 -18.33 -14.53
C VAL A 106 -11.81 -17.39 -13.64
N THR A 107 -11.21 -16.88 -12.56
CA THR A 107 -11.80 -15.91 -11.64
C THR A 107 -11.15 -14.54 -11.71
N TYR A 108 -10.34 -14.28 -12.76
CA TYR A 108 -9.71 -12.98 -12.97
C TYR A 108 -10.72 -11.82 -12.88
N GLY A 109 -10.38 -10.81 -12.08
CA GLY A 109 -11.20 -9.63 -11.82
C GLY A 109 -12.36 -9.88 -10.84
N ARG A 110 -12.35 -10.96 -10.05
CA ARG A 110 -13.39 -11.24 -9.05
C ARG A 110 -12.84 -11.11 -7.65
N VAL A 111 -13.64 -10.49 -6.76
CA VAL A 111 -13.43 -10.61 -5.32
C VAL A 111 -13.65 -12.07 -4.93
N ILE A 112 -12.60 -12.73 -4.44
CA ILE A 112 -12.62 -14.15 -4.07
C ILE A 112 -12.70 -14.36 -2.55
N SER A 113 -12.36 -13.32 -1.77
CA SER A 113 -12.48 -13.32 -0.32
C SER A 113 -12.67 -11.89 0.20
N SER A 114 -13.31 -11.74 1.35
CA SER A 114 -13.46 -10.46 2.07
C SER A 114 -13.81 -10.66 3.53
N GLY A 115 -13.57 -9.64 4.35
CA GLY A 115 -13.89 -9.69 5.77
C GLY A 115 -13.60 -8.40 6.52
N ILE A 116 -13.68 -8.53 7.84
CA ILE A 116 -13.34 -7.49 8.82
C ILE A 116 -12.28 -8.06 9.75
N ALA A 117 -11.30 -7.23 10.13
CA ALA A 117 -10.28 -7.52 11.12
C ALA A 117 -10.17 -6.36 12.11
N ASP A 118 -9.74 -6.65 13.34
CA ASP A 118 -9.47 -5.62 14.36
C ASP A 118 -8.03 -5.10 14.18
N PRO A 119 -7.81 -3.81 13.86
CA PRO A 119 -6.47 -3.24 13.71
C PRO A 119 -5.81 -2.89 15.06
N LEU A 120 -6.35 -3.39 16.18
CA LEU A 120 -5.72 -3.36 17.51
C LEU A 120 -5.47 -1.92 18.01
N ASP A 121 -6.48 -1.05 17.90
CA ASP A 121 -6.43 0.39 18.24
C ASP A 121 -5.36 1.20 17.46
N ASN A 122 -4.85 0.65 16.36
CA ASN A 122 -3.95 1.34 15.44
C ASN A 122 -4.65 1.66 14.12
N LYS A 123 -4.10 2.62 13.38
CA LYS A 123 -4.58 3.02 12.07
C LYS A 123 -3.52 2.77 10.99
N PRO A 124 -3.49 1.60 10.34
CA PRO A 124 -2.66 1.39 9.16
C PRO A 124 -3.29 2.10 7.95
N MET A 125 -2.53 3.01 7.36
CA MET A 125 -2.97 3.80 6.21
C MET A 125 -2.43 3.27 4.87
N ASP A 126 -1.44 2.38 4.92
CA ASP A 126 -0.96 1.62 3.78
C ASP A 126 -0.27 0.32 4.26
N TRP A 127 0.05 -0.60 3.34
CA TRP A 127 0.82 -1.80 3.62
C TRP A 127 1.71 -2.20 2.45
N ALA A 128 2.61 -3.15 2.66
CA ALA A 128 3.36 -3.77 1.59
C ALA A 128 3.58 -5.27 1.82
N TYR A 129 3.52 -6.04 0.75
CA TYR A 129 4.08 -7.37 0.72
C TYR A 129 5.60 -7.30 0.66
N VAL A 130 6.30 -7.99 1.57
CA VAL A 130 7.77 -8.01 1.60
C VAL A 130 8.28 -9.41 1.23
N PRO A 131 8.82 -9.60 0.01
CA PRO A 131 9.37 -10.88 -0.40
C PRO A 131 10.43 -11.39 0.58
N GLY A 132 10.24 -12.60 1.11
CA GLY A 132 11.16 -13.26 2.03
C GLY A 132 11.05 -12.85 3.51
N GLY A 133 10.17 -11.91 3.89
CA GLY A 133 9.90 -11.55 5.30
C GLY A 133 8.88 -12.46 6.00
N SER A 134 7.90 -12.94 5.24
CA SER A 134 6.99 -14.08 5.49
C SER A 134 6.10 -14.15 4.26
N SER A 135 5.86 -15.34 3.69
CA SER A 135 5.04 -15.45 2.47
C SER A 135 3.57 -15.14 2.70
N ASP A 136 3.13 -14.92 3.93
CA ASP A 136 1.70 -14.86 4.26
C ASP A 136 1.27 -13.47 4.75
N TYR A 137 2.21 -12.53 4.92
CA TYR A 137 1.96 -11.27 5.64
C TYR A 137 1.97 -10.06 4.71
N LEU A 138 1.08 -9.10 5.00
CA LEU A 138 1.15 -7.72 4.50
C LEU A 138 1.59 -6.82 5.65
N TRP A 139 2.73 -6.15 5.51
CA TRP A 139 3.36 -5.36 6.56
C TRP A 139 2.93 -3.91 6.49
N ALA A 140 2.55 -3.33 7.62
CA ALA A 140 2.04 -1.96 7.72
C ALA A 140 2.70 -1.20 8.88
N LEU A 141 2.57 0.12 8.86
CA LEU A 141 2.83 0.97 10.01
C LEU A 141 1.50 1.54 10.49
N GLY A 142 1.09 1.13 11.68
CA GLY A 142 -0.06 1.68 12.38
C GLY A 142 0.32 2.94 13.14
N SER A 143 -0.45 4.02 12.95
CA SER A 143 -0.46 5.13 13.90
C SER A 143 -1.27 4.73 15.13
N SER A 144 -0.74 4.94 16.32
CA SER A 144 -1.56 4.87 17.55
C SER A 144 -2.72 5.89 17.50
N ALA A 145 -3.80 5.64 18.25
CA ALA A 145 -4.93 6.58 18.36
C ALA A 145 -4.56 8.01 18.79
N SER A 146 -3.44 8.20 19.50
CA SER A 146 -2.93 9.50 19.92
C SER A 146 -1.92 10.13 18.94
N TYR A 147 -1.60 9.43 17.84
CA TYR A 147 -0.63 9.86 16.83
C TYR A 147 0.79 10.13 17.36
N ASP A 148 1.15 9.54 18.50
CA ASP A 148 2.44 9.75 19.17
C ASP A 148 3.40 8.55 19.04
N ARG A 149 2.94 7.47 18.41
CA ARG A 149 3.71 6.25 18.18
C ARG A 149 3.49 5.65 16.80
N THR A 150 4.57 5.13 16.23
CA THR A 150 4.63 4.28 15.04
C THR A 150 4.74 2.82 15.47
N GLN A 151 3.75 2.02 15.09
CA GLN A 151 3.69 0.59 15.42
C GLN A 151 3.84 -0.24 14.14
N LEU A 152 4.91 -1.02 14.03
CA LEU A 152 5.01 -2.05 13.01
C LEU A 152 4.02 -3.17 13.34
N MET A 153 3.22 -3.53 12.34
CA MET A 153 2.20 -4.55 12.43
C MET A 153 2.08 -5.28 11.10
N PHE A 154 1.38 -6.41 11.10
CA PHE A 154 1.12 -7.18 9.89
C PHE A 154 -0.27 -7.78 9.90
N PHE A 155 -0.86 -7.84 8.70
CA PHE A 155 -2.07 -8.60 8.44
C PHE A 155 -1.67 -9.99 7.93
N ASP A 156 -2.13 -11.03 8.62
CA ASP A 156 -1.95 -12.42 8.22
C ASP A 156 -3.04 -12.80 7.21
N ARG A 157 -2.66 -13.08 5.96
CA ARG A 157 -3.59 -13.43 4.87
C ARG A 157 -4.21 -14.82 5.02
N VAL A 158 -3.69 -15.67 5.90
CA VAL A 158 -4.22 -17.02 6.17
C VAL A 158 -5.26 -16.96 7.28
N THR A 159 -4.95 -16.27 8.39
CA THR A 159 -5.86 -16.17 9.53
C THR A 159 -6.79 -14.96 9.46
N HIS A 160 -6.51 -14.01 8.56
CA HIS A 160 -7.22 -12.75 8.37
C HIS A 160 -7.26 -11.88 9.63
N THR A 161 -6.13 -11.80 10.33
CA THR A 161 -6.00 -11.05 11.60
C THR A 161 -4.77 -10.17 11.61
N TRP A 162 -4.84 -9.04 12.31
CA TRP A 162 -3.69 -8.22 12.60
C TRP A 162 -2.88 -8.74 13.78
N SER A 163 -1.57 -8.45 13.76
CA SER A 163 -0.67 -8.67 14.87
C SER A 163 0.35 -7.54 14.98
N LEU A 164 0.68 -7.16 16.21
CA LEU A 164 1.72 -6.17 16.50
C LEU A 164 3.10 -6.83 16.47
N ALA A 165 4.10 -6.11 15.96
CA ALA A 165 5.46 -6.60 15.85
C ALA A 165 6.45 -5.75 16.67
N THR A 166 6.76 -4.54 16.21
CA THR A 166 7.76 -3.65 16.83
C THR A 166 7.17 -2.28 17.08
N ASP A 167 7.32 -1.77 18.30
CA ASP A 167 7.00 -0.38 18.63
C ASP A 167 8.23 0.50 18.39
N PHE A 168 8.16 1.39 17.40
CA PHE A 168 9.23 2.33 17.10
C PHE A 168 9.09 3.67 17.85
N GLY A 169 8.05 3.83 18.66
CA GLY A 169 7.78 5.07 19.38
C GLY A 169 7.49 6.23 18.42
N ASN A 170 7.79 7.46 18.86
CA ASN A 170 7.64 8.65 18.02
C ASN A 170 8.82 8.77 17.05
N VAL A 171 8.56 8.71 15.75
CA VAL A 171 9.60 8.69 14.70
C VAL A 171 9.65 10.02 13.95
N ALA A 172 8.54 10.44 13.36
CA ALA A 172 8.46 11.65 12.55
C ALA A 172 7.03 12.22 12.54
N GLY A 173 6.93 13.55 12.39
CA GLY A 173 5.65 14.26 12.22
C GLY A 173 4.55 13.84 13.19
N ARG A 174 3.48 13.24 12.67
CA ARG A 174 2.34 12.66 13.42
C ARG A 174 2.30 11.13 13.35
N ASN A 175 3.38 10.50 12.91
CA ASN A 175 3.47 9.05 12.76
C ASN A 175 2.37 8.48 11.85
N THR A 176 1.91 9.25 10.86
CA THR A 176 0.91 8.85 9.85
C THR A 176 1.61 8.54 8.53
N TRP A 177 1.43 7.32 8.02
CA TRP A 177 2.23 6.75 6.95
C TRP A 177 1.35 6.26 5.79
N SER A 178 1.15 7.09 4.75
CA SER A 178 0.25 6.77 3.63
C SER A 178 0.90 6.12 2.41
N ALA A 179 2.24 6.05 2.34
CA ALA A 179 2.95 5.41 1.23
C ALA A 179 4.00 4.44 1.75
N ILE A 180 3.67 3.15 1.76
CA ILE A 180 4.52 2.06 2.24
C ILE A 180 4.98 1.21 1.06
N TYR A 181 6.23 0.77 1.14
CA TYR A 181 6.90 0.01 0.10
C TYR A 181 7.68 -1.11 0.76
N ALA A 182 7.74 -2.28 0.13
CA ALA A 182 8.78 -3.24 0.48
C ALA A 182 10.15 -2.54 0.39
N GLY A 183 11.04 -2.74 1.34
CA GLY A 183 12.42 -2.24 1.33
C GLY A 183 13.43 -3.34 1.00
N PRO A 184 14.72 -3.02 0.82
CA PRO A 184 15.77 -4.05 0.78
C PRO A 184 15.96 -4.69 2.16
N ASN A 185 16.61 -5.86 2.22
CA ASN A 185 17.05 -6.50 3.46
C ASN A 185 15.94 -6.72 4.52
N GLN A 186 14.76 -7.17 4.10
CA GLN A 186 13.61 -7.39 5.00
C GLN A 186 13.25 -6.13 5.80
N SER A 187 12.98 -5.05 5.09
CA SER A 187 12.46 -3.80 5.66
C SER A 187 11.20 -3.36 4.90
N ILE A 188 10.49 -2.40 5.45
CA ILE A 188 9.57 -1.55 4.70
C ILE A 188 10.12 -0.12 4.65
N ILE A 189 9.82 0.61 3.60
CA ILE A 189 10.10 2.04 3.47
C ILE A 189 8.75 2.74 3.55
N ALA A 190 8.66 3.84 4.31
CA ALA A 190 7.42 4.58 4.45
C ALA A 190 7.67 6.09 4.37
N SER A 191 6.71 6.82 3.81
CA SER A 191 6.66 8.29 3.82
C SER A 191 5.69 8.78 4.88
N GLU A 192 6.11 9.72 5.71
CA GLU A 192 5.26 10.34 6.73
C GLU A 192 4.52 11.56 6.15
N ASP A 193 3.21 11.62 6.39
CA ASP A 193 2.31 12.51 5.66
C ASP A 193 2.51 14.00 5.97
N VAL A 194 2.83 14.33 7.22
CA VAL A 194 2.86 15.72 7.71
C VAL A 194 4.23 16.37 7.49
N SER A 195 5.29 15.62 7.72
CA SER A 195 6.68 16.07 7.63
C SER A 195 7.27 15.81 6.25
N GLY A 196 6.74 14.84 5.49
CA GLY A 196 7.30 14.36 4.24
C GLY A 196 8.56 13.52 4.41
N GLU A 197 8.94 13.17 5.64
CA GLU A 197 10.14 12.37 5.89
C GLU A 197 9.93 10.92 5.47
N VAL A 198 10.96 10.35 4.81
CA VAL A 198 10.95 8.97 4.34
C VAL A 198 11.92 8.17 5.19
N TRP A 199 11.43 7.06 5.74
CA TRP A 199 12.14 6.23 6.69
C TRP A 199 12.13 4.76 6.25
N SER A 200 13.17 4.01 6.62
CA SER A 200 13.21 2.55 6.52
C SER A 200 13.00 1.92 7.89
N PHE A 201 12.11 0.94 7.94
CA PHE A 201 11.72 0.20 9.14
C PHE A 201 12.11 -1.27 8.99
N PRO A 202 13.01 -1.78 9.83
CA PRO A 202 13.39 -3.20 9.81
C PRO A 202 12.22 -4.11 10.22
N LEU A 203 12.05 -5.24 9.53
CA LEU A 203 11.14 -6.30 9.97
C LEU A 203 11.72 -7.07 11.18
N PRO A 204 10.89 -7.72 12.00
CA PRO A 204 11.37 -8.54 13.11
C PRO A 204 12.36 -9.61 12.60
N ASN A 205 13.43 -9.83 13.36
CA ASN A 205 14.60 -10.66 13.00
C ASN A 205 15.70 -9.96 12.18
N THR A 206 15.61 -8.65 12.00
CA THR A 206 16.75 -7.83 11.57
C THR A 206 17.22 -7.00 12.77
N ASP A 207 18.52 -6.98 13.07
CA ASP A 207 19.10 -6.28 14.24
C ASP A 207 19.16 -4.74 14.05
N GLY A 208 18.10 -4.14 13.50
CA GLY A 208 18.07 -2.73 13.07
C GLY A 208 17.11 -1.85 13.85
N GLU A 209 17.38 -0.55 13.82
CA GLU A 209 16.43 0.51 14.23
C GLU A 209 15.82 1.16 12.98
N ALA A 210 14.74 1.93 13.15
CA ALA A 210 14.21 2.77 12.07
C ALA A 210 15.27 3.80 11.64
N THR A 211 15.48 3.97 10.34
CA THR A 211 16.52 4.85 9.80
C THR A 211 15.96 5.87 8.81
N PRO A 212 16.37 7.16 8.90
CA PRO A 212 15.92 8.17 7.94
C PRO A 212 16.62 7.94 6.60
N LEU A 213 15.87 8.06 5.51
CA LEU A 213 16.40 7.90 4.14
C LEU A 213 16.43 9.23 3.39
N SER A 214 15.32 9.94 3.37
CA SER A 214 15.17 11.17 2.58
C SER A 214 14.00 12.01 3.08
N LYS A 215 13.72 13.11 2.38
CA LYS A 215 12.57 13.97 2.64
C LYS A 215 11.91 14.36 1.33
N GLY A 216 10.67 13.94 1.15
CA GLY A 216 9.80 14.33 0.06
C GLY A 216 8.91 15.51 0.44
N PRO A 217 7.97 15.90 -0.46
CA PRO A 217 6.91 16.83 -0.09
C PRO A 217 5.98 16.19 0.95
N ALA A 218 5.55 16.99 1.93
CA ALA A 218 4.46 16.59 2.82
C ALA A 218 3.15 16.50 2.01
N ALA A 219 2.45 15.38 2.13
CA ALA A 219 1.12 15.19 1.58
C ALA A 219 0.46 13.95 2.21
N GLY A 220 -0.84 14.05 2.49
CA GLY A 220 -1.62 12.97 3.10
C GLY A 220 -2.39 12.08 2.13
N ASN A 221 -2.26 12.32 0.82
CA ASN A 221 -2.88 11.53 -0.25
C ASN A 221 -1.79 11.05 -1.22
N ASN A 222 -0.85 10.27 -0.71
CA ASN A 222 0.24 9.72 -1.50
C ASN A 222 0.17 8.21 -1.40
N HIS A 223 0.01 7.51 -2.51
CA HIS A 223 -0.02 6.04 -2.49
C HIS A 223 1.20 5.48 -3.20
N GLY A 224 1.90 4.62 -2.48
CA GLY A 224 3.13 4.00 -2.91
C GLY A 224 2.90 2.67 -3.58
N ALA A 225 3.64 2.38 -4.65
CA ALA A 225 3.81 1.01 -5.13
C ALA A 225 5.28 0.84 -5.52
N ARG A 226 5.91 -0.26 -5.08
CA ARG A 226 7.31 -0.53 -5.42
C ARG A 226 7.42 -1.40 -6.66
N CYS A 227 7.94 -0.82 -7.74
CA CYS A 227 8.23 -1.53 -8.98
C CYS A 227 9.69 -2.00 -9.02
N LEU A 228 10.06 -2.98 -8.19
CA LEU A 228 11.46 -3.44 -8.04
C LEU A 228 12.07 -4.05 -9.33
N HIS A 229 11.21 -4.48 -10.26
CA HIS A 229 11.59 -5.19 -11.48
C HIS A 229 10.90 -4.66 -12.75
N ALA A 230 10.27 -3.49 -12.70
CA ALA A 230 9.67 -2.90 -13.91
C ALA A 230 10.77 -2.52 -14.91
N ILE A 231 10.71 -3.12 -16.10
CA ILE A 231 11.63 -2.91 -17.23
C ILE A 231 11.20 -1.67 -18.02
#